data_AF-A0A5C8V8S7-F1
#
_entry.id   AF-A0A5C8V8S7-F1
#
_cell.length_a   1.000
_cell.length_b   1.000
_cell.length_c   1.000
_cell.angle_alpha   90.00
_cell.angle_beta   90.00
_cell.angle_gamma   90.00
#
_symmetry.space_group_name_H-M   'P 1'
#
loop_
_entity.id
_entity.type
_entity.pdbx_description
1 polymer ?
#
loop_
_entity_poly.entity_id
_entity_poly.type
_entity_poly.pdbx_seq_one_letter_code
_entity_poly.pdbx_strand_id
1 'polypeptide(L)'
;MKTSIGAYSLVTVLFASTLFAQEYPTVTFHYSYIPFDRSCAKFTEFEIKEEWIEELYVKMDTLQGLWNHQGPTLLQNTVNIVGKSFLKKEVHATMTLCKFGSMSHPFLLSMRKYLSTATGDDPRPNYHFVGTVFHEILHIYVFDLLKDKENVPLLEKYGDEPNSVRNHLHLMALFKKAYLQAGMKKELEGMTERYVALDGIYGRAWEIVDHLEDHEDFIEELK
;
A
#
# COMPACT_ATOMS: atom_id res chain seq x y z
N MET A 1 -39.19 44.52 -49.16
CA MET A 1 -38.55 44.16 -47.86
C MET A 1 -37.59 43.01 -48.11
N LYS A 2 -36.28 43.24 -47.94
CA LYS A 2 -35.24 42.20 -48.01
C LYS A 2 -34.85 41.85 -46.58
N THR A 3 -35.19 40.65 -46.12
CA THR A 3 -34.76 40.12 -44.82
C THR A 3 -33.59 39.16 -45.05
N SER A 4 -32.42 39.57 -44.57
CA SER A 4 -31.18 38.78 -44.54
C SER A 4 -31.27 37.77 -43.39
N ILE A 5 -31.04 36.50 -43.71
CA ILE A 5 -30.96 35.40 -42.72
C ILE A 5 -29.48 35.26 -42.34
N GLY A 6 -29.13 35.68 -41.13
CA GLY A 6 -27.80 35.50 -40.57
C GLY A 6 -27.58 34.05 -40.15
N ALA A 7 -26.58 33.40 -40.73
CA ALA A 7 -26.13 32.07 -40.34
C ALA A 7 -25.20 32.18 -39.13
N TYR A 8 -25.62 31.66 -37.99
CA TYR A 8 -24.75 31.45 -36.83
C TYR A 8 -24.07 30.09 -36.98
N SER A 9 -22.77 30.08 -37.24
CA SER A 9 -21.96 28.86 -37.19
C SER A 9 -21.75 28.46 -35.73
N LEU A 10 -22.40 27.37 -35.32
CA LEU A 10 -22.15 26.68 -34.04
C LEU A 10 -20.80 25.95 -34.16
N VAL A 11 -19.78 26.40 -33.42
CA VAL A 11 -18.51 25.68 -33.28
C VAL A 11 -18.63 24.73 -32.08
N THR A 12 -18.83 23.45 -32.35
CA THR A 12 -18.83 22.40 -31.32
C THR A 12 -17.38 22.01 -31.00
N VAL A 13 -16.84 22.47 -29.87
CA VAL A 13 -15.55 22.01 -29.35
C VAL A 13 -15.76 20.64 -28.71
N LEU A 14 -15.40 19.58 -29.42
CA LEU A 14 -15.29 18.22 -28.88
C LEU A 14 -14.07 18.18 -27.95
N PHE A 15 -14.29 18.32 -26.64
CA PHE A 15 -13.31 17.92 -25.64
C PHE A 15 -13.25 16.39 -25.63
N ALA A 16 -12.35 15.83 -26.42
CA ALA A 16 -11.92 14.45 -26.27
C ALA A 16 -11.17 14.35 -24.93
N SER A 17 -11.91 14.05 -23.86
CA SER A 17 -11.31 13.66 -22.59
C SER A 17 -10.54 12.36 -22.85
N THR A 18 -9.23 12.46 -23.03
CA THR A 18 -8.38 11.29 -22.94
C THR A 18 -8.50 10.78 -21.52
N LEU A 19 -9.37 9.80 -21.32
CA LEU A 19 -9.35 8.96 -20.13
C LEU A 19 -8.00 8.26 -20.14
N PHE A 20 -7.01 8.88 -19.50
CA PHE A 20 -5.73 8.24 -19.27
C PHE A 20 -6.01 6.96 -18.48
N ALA A 21 -5.70 5.82 -19.09
CA ALA A 21 -5.91 4.54 -18.46
C ALA A 21 -5.08 4.51 -17.17
N GLN A 22 -5.75 4.23 -16.04
CA GLN A 22 -5.08 4.17 -14.74
C GLN A 22 -3.96 3.12 -14.77
N GLU A 23 -2.75 3.54 -14.42
CA GLU A 23 -1.54 2.71 -14.46
C GLU A 23 -1.30 1.91 -13.17
N TYR A 24 -2.16 2.11 -12.17
CA TYR A 24 -2.10 1.47 -10.86
C TYR A 24 -3.47 0.88 -10.47
N PRO A 25 -3.53 -0.09 -9.55
CA PRO A 25 -4.78 -0.75 -9.23
C PRO A 25 -5.72 0.13 -8.42
N THR A 26 -7.02 -0.09 -8.59
CA THR A 26 -8.00 0.23 -7.55
C THR A 26 -7.86 -0.76 -6.40
N VAL A 27 -8.08 -0.31 -5.16
CA VAL A 27 -7.99 -1.18 -3.98
C VAL A 27 -9.29 -1.09 -3.22
N THR A 28 -9.87 -2.25 -2.94
CA THR A 28 -11.11 -2.36 -2.17
C THR A 28 -10.90 -3.24 -0.96
N PHE A 29 -11.55 -2.87 0.14
CA PHE A 29 -11.47 -3.58 1.40
C PHE A 29 -12.74 -4.37 1.67
N HIS A 30 -12.54 -5.64 2.06
CA HIS A 30 -13.63 -6.56 2.36
C HIS A 30 -13.38 -7.19 3.71
N TYR A 31 -14.42 -7.26 4.53
CA TYR A 31 -14.39 -8.02 5.77
C TYR A 31 -15.54 -9.02 5.79
N SER A 32 -15.23 -10.26 6.10
CA SER A 32 -16.21 -11.28 6.42
C SER A 32 -15.65 -12.20 7.50
N TYR A 33 -16.36 -12.30 8.62
CA TYR A 33 -15.96 -13.18 9.72
C TYR A 33 -15.83 -14.65 9.28
N ILE A 34 -16.66 -15.07 8.32
CA ILE A 34 -16.66 -16.41 7.74
C ILE A 34 -16.12 -16.33 6.29
N PRO A 35 -15.25 -17.27 5.86
CA PRO A 35 -14.76 -18.43 6.61
C PRO A 35 -13.49 -18.15 7.42
N PHE A 36 -12.78 -17.07 7.13
CA PHE A 36 -11.37 -16.94 7.49
C PHE A 36 -11.15 -16.71 9.00
N ASP A 37 -11.72 -15.65 9.57
CA ASP A 37 -11.51 -15.30 10.99
C ASP A 37 -12.04 -16.35 11.94
N ARG A 38 -13.23 -16.92 11.64
CA ARG A 38 -13.76 -18.07 12.38
C ARG A 38 -12.81 -19.26 12.37
N SER A 39 -12.23 -19.56 11.21
CA SER A 39 -11.27 -20.66 11.08
C SER A 39 -10.00 -20.36 11.85
N CYS A 40 -9.46 -19.15 11.74
CA CYS A 40 -8.31 -18.72 12.53
C CYS A 40 -8.57 -18.87 14.02
N ALA A 41 -9.69 -18.33 14.54
CA ALA A 41 -10.00 -18.37 15.96
C ALA A 41 -10.02 -19.81 16.48
N LYS A 42 -10.59 -20.73 15.68
CA LYS A 42 -10.61 -22.16 15.98
C LYS A 42 -9.21 -22.79 15.95
N PHE A 43 -8.38 -22.50 14.96
CA PHE A 43 -7.07 -23.14 14.79
C PHE A 43 -5.99 -22.59 15.73
N THR A 44 -6.10 -21.32 16.12
CA THR A 44 -5.08 -20.63 16.92
C THR A 44 -5.48 -20.50 18.40
N GLU A 45 -6.67 -20.97 18.76
CA GLU A 45 -7.30 -20.75 20.07
C GLU A 45 -7.37 -19.25 20.45
N PHE A 46 -7.29 -18.38 19.44
CA PHE A 46 -7.36 -16.94 19.62
C PHE A 46 -8.81 -16.48 19.62
N GLU A 47 -9.21 -15.80 20.68
CA GLU A 47 -10.55 -15.24 20.78
C GLU A 47 -10.65 -13.92 20.01
N ILE A 48 -11.54 -13.88 19.02
CA ILE A 48 -11.98 -12.66 18.35
C ILE A 48 -13.27 -12.22 19.02
N LYS A 49 -13.25 -11.03 19.63
CA LYS A 49 -14.38 -10.50 20.38
C LYS A 49 -15.39 -9.80 19.48
N GLU A 50 -16.67 -9.84 19.87
CA GLU A 50 -17.76 -9.23 19.08
C GLU A 50 -17.57 -7.72 18.94
N GLU A 51 -17.12 -7.03 19.99
CA GLU A 51 -16.90 -5.58 19.93
C GLU A 51 -15.82 -5.17 18.90
N TRP A 52 -14.88 -6.06 18.58
CA TRP A 52 -13.88 -5.81 17.53
C TRP A 52 -14.51 -5.90 16.14
N ILE A 53 -15.43 -6.85 15.97
CA ILE A 53 -16.19 -7.06 14.73
C ILE A 53 -17.07 -5.85 14.46
N GLU A 54 -17.85 -5.43 15.46
CA GLU A 54 -18.72 -4.26 15.38
C GLU A 54 -17.95 -2.98 15.07
N GLU A 55 -16.84 -2.72 15.78
CA GLU A 55 -16.01 -1.53 15.53
C GLU A 55 -15.41 -1.54 14.11
N LEU A 56 -14.96 -2.70 13.62
CA LEU A 56 -14.43 -2.82 12.26
C LEU A 56 -15.49 -2.48 11.22
N TYR A 57 -16.71 -3.02 11.35
CA TYR A 57 -17.80 -2.71 10.42
C TYR A 57 -18.12 -1.21 10.39
N VAL A 58 -18.14 -0.55 11.54
CA VAL A 58 -18.35 0.91 11.62
C VAL A 58 -17.22 1.70 10.94
N LYS A 59 -15.98 1.20 11.00
CA LYS A 59 -14.81 1.88 10.41
C LYS A 59 -14.61 1.60 8.93
N MET A 60 -15.25 0.60 8.33
CA MET A 60 -14.97 0.16 6.96
C MET A 60 -15.00 1.30 5.94
N ASP A 61 -16.07 2.10 5.91
CA ASP A 61 -16.21 3.21 4.97
C ASP A 61 -15.17 4.31 5.22
N THR A 62 -14.85 4.56 6.49
CA THR A 62 -13.82 5.54 6.86
C THR A 62 -12.44 5.09 6.39
N LEU A 63 -12.11 3.82 6.55
CA LEU A 63 -10.83 3.25 6.12
C LEU A 63 -10.72 3.22 4.59
N GLN A 64 -11.79 2.84 3.89
CA GLN A 64 -11.86 2.89 2.44
C GLN A 64 -11.74 4.34 1.93
N GLY A 65 -12.44 5.29 2.54
CA GLY A 65 -12.35 6.71 2.21
C GLY A 65 -10.94 7.28 2.42
N LEU A 66 -10.30 6.91 3.53
CA LEU A 66 -8.92 7.29 3.83
C LEU A 66 -7.94 6.78 2.76
N TRP A 67 -8.07 5.50 2.37
CA TRP A 67 -7.26 4.95 1.29
C TRP A 67 -7.53 5.65 -0.04
N ASN A 68 -8.80 5.84 -0.40
CA ASN A 68 -9.18 6.50 -1.66
C ASN A 68 -8.65 7.94 -1.75
N HIS A 69 -8.43 8.60 -0.61
CA HIS A 69 -7.87 9.93 -0.55
C HIS A 69 -6.34 9.96 -0.75
N GLN A 70 -5.59 9.05 -0.13
CA GLN A 70 -4.12 9.10 -0.08
C GLN A 70 -3.41 8.06 -0.97
N GLY A 71 -3.97 6.85 -1.05
CA GLY A 71 -3.41 5.71 -1.77
C GLY A 71 -3.12 5.98 -3.25
N PRO A 72 -4.06 6.57 -4.03
CA PRO A 72 -3.83 6.88 -5.44
C PRO A 72 -2.59 7.75 -5.70
N THR A 73 -2.32 8.74 -4.85
CA THR A 73 -1.12 9.59 -4.97
C THR A 73 0.16 8.77 -4.75
N LEU A 74 0.19 7.91 -3.73
CA LEU A 74 1.35 7.05 -3.45
C LEU A 74 1.61 6.04 -4.59
N LEU A 75 0.54 5.44 -5.13
CA LEU A 75 0.63 4.51 -6.26
C LEU A 75 1.05 5.22 -7.55
N GLN A 76 0.53 6.41 -7.83
CA GLN A 76 0.96 7.19 -8.99
C GLN A 76 2.43 7.61 -8.87
N ASN A 77 2.86 8.07 -7.70
CA ASN A 77 4.28 8.38 -7.46
C ASN A 77 5.15 7.14 -7.69
N THR A 78 4.70 5.98 -7.23
CA THR A 78 5.41 4.70 -7.47
C THR A 78 5.60 4.42 -8.97
N VAL A 79 4.53 4.53 -9.76
CA VAL A 79 4.62 4.36 -11.22
C VAL A 79 5.54 5.40 -11.84
N ASN A 80 5.48 6.66 -11.39
CA ASN A 80 6.35 7.73 -11.90
C ASN A 80 7.83 7.50 -11.57
N ILE A 81 8.13 6.95 -10.39
CA ILE A 81 9.50 6.65 -9.93
C ILE A 81 10.11 5.53 -10.77
N VAL A 82 9.35 4.46 -11.01
CA VAL A 82 9.85 3.24 -11.67
C VAL A 82 9.67 3.30 -13.20
N GLY A 83 8.71 4.08 -13.69
CA GLY A 83 8.37 4.16 -15.11
C GLY A 83 7.61 2.94 -15.65
N LYS A 84 7.03 2.12 -14.76
CA LYS A 84 6.30 0.88 -15.14
C LYS A 84 4.94 0.82 -14.45
N SER A 85 3.91 0.45 -15.21
CA SER A 85 2.56 0.26 -14.67
C SER A 85 2.45 -1.00 -13.82
N PHE A 86 1.50 -1.03 -12.89
CA PHE A 86 1.12 -2.25 -12.19
C PHE A 86 0.46 -3.24 -13.16
N LEU A 87 0.78 -4.53 -13.02
CA LEU A 87 0.15 -5.59 -13.82
C LEU A 87 -1.33 -5.77 -13.46
N LYS A 88 -1.69 -5.61 -12.18
CA LYS A 88 -3.06 -5.70 -11.68
C LYS A 88 -3.79 -4.38 -11.85
N LYS A 89 -5.04 -4.44 -12.31
CA LYS A 89 -5.95 -3.27 -12.40
C LYS A 89 -6.84 -3.13 -11.17
N GLU A 90 -7.05 -4.22 -10.44
CA GLU A 90 -7.87 -4.25 -9.25
C GLU A 90 -7.20 -5.16 -8.22
N VAL A 91 -7.31 -4.76 -6.96
CA VAL A 91 -6.77 -5.48 -5.83
C VAL A 91 -7.81 -5.48 -4.71
N HIS A 92 -8.16 -6.66 -4.22
CA HIS A 92 -9.08 -6.83 -3.10
C HIS A 92 -8.27 -7.24 -1.87
N ALA A 93 -8.30 -6.41 -0.83
CA ALA A 93 -7.67 -6.75 0.44
C ALA A 93 -8.73 -7.27 1.41
N THR A 94 -8.47 -8.43 1.99
CA THR A 94 -9.32 -8.99 3.06
C THR A 94 -8.83 -8.47 4.40
N MET A 95 -9.69 -7.78 5.11
CA MET A 95 -9.45 -7.38 6.50
C MET A 95 -9.63 -8.59 7.43
N THR A 96 -8.84 -8.67 8.48
CA THR A 96 -8.87 -9.77 9.45
C THR A 96 -8.61 -9.28 10.87
N LEU A 97 -9.30 -9.89 11.83
CA LEU A 97 -9.10 -9.68 13.27
C LEU A 97 -8.23 -10.75 13.90
N CYS A 98 -7.76 -11.71 13.13
CA CYS A 98 -6.91 -12.79 13.62
C CYS A 98 -5.54 -12.29 14.15
N LYS A 99 -4.83 -13.16 14.87
CA LYS A 99 -3.52 -12.87 15.47
C LYS A 99 -2.32 -13.06 14.52
N PHE A 100 -2.41 -12.61 13.27
CA PHE A 100 -1.24 -12.50 12.37
C PHE A 100 -1.06 -11.06 11.86
N GLY A 101 0.13 -10.77 11.33
CA GLY A 101 0.46 -9.48 10.71
C GLY A 101 -0.12 -9.34 9.31
N SER A 102 -0.23 -8.12 8.78
CA SER A 102 -0.62 -7.96 7.38
C SER A 102 0.35 -8.69 6.44
N MET A 103 -0.14 -9.08 5.26
CA MET A 103 0.68 -9.74 4.25
C MET A 103 0.12 -9.48 2.84
N SER A 104 0.99 -9.58 1.84
CA SER A 104 0.68 -9.28 0.44
C SER A 104 0.14 -10.47 -0.35
N HIS A 105 0.41 -11.71 0.09
CA HIS A 105 -0.04 -12.93 -0.58
C HIS A 105 -0.45 -14.03 0.40
N PRO A 106 -1.76 -14.31 0.60
CA PRO A 106 -2.91 -13.55 0.10
C PRO A 106 -2.94 -12.13 0.67
N PHE A 107 -3.62 -11.17 0.02
CA PHE A 107 -3.62 -9.78 0.50
C PHE A 107 -4.54 -9.62 1.73
N LEU A 108 -3.94 -9.73 2.92
CA LEU A 108 -4.62 -9.67 4.21
C LEU A 108 -4.16 -8.46 5.01
N LEU A 109 -5.12 -7.74 5.60
CA LEU A 109 -4.88 -6.57 6.44
C LEU A 109 -5.30 -6.84 7.87
N SER A 110 -4.33 -6.89 8.78
CA SER A 110 -4.57 -7.08 10.21
C SER A 110 -5.15 -5.83 10.84
N MET A 111 -6.41 -5.91 11.29
CA MET A 111 -7.16 -4.73 11.73
C MET A 111 -7.07 -4.44 13.22
N ARG A 112 -6.74 -5.42 14.06
CA ARG A 112 -6.75 -5.26 15.53
C ARG A 112 -5.98 -4.04 16.02
N LYS A 113 -4.85 -3.71 15.39
CA LYS A 113 -4.02 -2.57 15.82
C LYS A 113 -4.65 -1.21 15.52
N TYR A 114 -5.76 -1.15 14.78
CA TYR A 114 -6.48 0.06 14.39
C TYR A 114 -7.84 0.20 15.10
N LEU A 115 -8.16 -0.72 16.01
CA LEU A 115 -9.42 -0.77 16.75
C LEU A 115 -9.17 -0.44 18.21
N SER A 116 -9.91 0.53 18.76
CA SER A 116 -9.77 0.93 20.17
C SER A 116 -10.20 -0.20 21.10
N THR A 117 -11.27 -0.93 20.74
CA THR A 117 -11.79 -2.09 21.48
C THR A 117 -10.79 -3.25 21.56
N ALA A 118 -9.82 -3.32 20.62
CA ALA A 118 -8.78 -4.34 20.61
C ALA A 118 -7.45 -3.88 21.22
N THR A 119 -7.24 -2.57 21.38
CA THR A 119 -5.98 -1.98 21.84
C THR A 119 -6.07 -1.31 23.21
N GLY A 120 -7.26 -1.20 23.79
CA GLY A 120 -7.47 -0.49 25.05
C GLY A 120 -7.30 1.02 24.88
N ASP A 121 -7.96 1.58 23.87
CA ASP A 121 -7.99 3.01 23.54
C ASP A 121 -6.66 3.62 23.03
N ASP A 122 -5.69 2.80 22.60
CA ASP A 122 -4.48 3.22 21.89
C ASP A 122 -4.40 2.61 20.46
N PRO A 123 -5.39 2.89 19.58
CA PRO A 123 -5.32 2.42 18.21
C PRO A 123 -4.19 3.14 17.45
N ARG A 124 -3.56 2.43 16.53
CA ARG A 124 -2.61 3.02 15.59
C ARG A 124 -3.27 4.14 14.80
N PRO A 125 -2.53 5.23 14.53
CA PRO A 125 -3.07 6.37 13.81
C PRO A 125 -3.41 6.00 12.36
N ASN A 126 -4.37 6.73 11.79
CA ASN A 126 -4.90 6.50 10.44
C ASN A 126 -3.80 6.47 9.35
N TYR A 127 -2.78 7.33 9.42
CA TYR A 127 -1.70 7.32 8.42
C TYR A 127 -0.93 5.98 8.40
N HIS A 128 -0.88 5.27 9.53
CA HIS A 128 -0.24 3.96 9.62
C HIS A 128 -1.07 2.90 8.89
N PHE A 129 -2.40 3.03 8.85
CA PHE A 129 -3.25 2.15 8.05
C PHE A 129 -2.92 2.32 6.57
N VAL A 130 -2.89 3.56 6.06
CA VAL A 130 -2.52 3.84 4.66
C VAL A 130 -1.14 3.29 4.32
N GLY A 131 -0.16 3.52 5.19
CA GLY A 131 1.19 2.98 5.01
C GLY A 131 1.23 1.46 5.00
N THR A 132 0.42 0.78 5.82
CA THR A 132 0.35 -0.68 5.81
C THR A 132 -0.26 -1.20 4.50
N VAL A 133 -1.36 -0.60 4.02
CA VAL A 133 -1.95 -0.98 2.74
C VAL A 133 -0.96 -0.79 1.60
N PHE A 134 -0.29 0.36 1.58
CA PHE A 134 0.71 0.66 0.55
C PHE A 134 1.91 -0.27 0.61
N HIS A 135 2.41 -0.59 1.81
CA HIS A 135 3.48 -1.56 2.04
C HIS A 135 3.13 -2.91 1.40
N GLU A 136 1.98 -3.49 1.72
CA GLU A 136 1.60 -4.79 1.17
C GLU A 136 1.41 -4.75 -0.36
N ILE A 137 0.93 -3.64 -0.91
CA ILE A 137 0.83 -3.47 -2.37
C ILE A 137 2.20 -3.41 -3.03
N LEU A 138 3.17 -2.74 -2.40
CA LEU A 138 4.53 -2.68 -2.92
C LEU A 138 5.20 -4.05 -2.95
N HIS A 139 4.87 -4.96 -2.04
CA HIS A 139 5.39 -6.34 -2.14
C HIS A 139 4.93 -7.01 -3.43
N ILE A 140 3.66 -6.83 -3.82
CA ILE A 140 3.12 -7.37 -5.07
C ILE A 140 3.85 -6.75 -6.27
N TYR A 141 4.01 -5.43 -6.26
CA TYR A 141 4.61 -4.69 -7.36
C TYR A 141 6.10 -4.99 -7.54
N VAL A 142 6.87 -4.93 -6.47
CA VAL A 142 8.31 -5.26 -6.49
C VAL A 142 8.53 -6.70 -6.91
N PHE A 143 7.72 -7.65 -6.43
CA PHE A 143 7.80 -9.04 -6.88
C PHE A 143 7.58 -9.15 -8.39
N ASP A 144 6.55 -8.48 -8.93
CA ASP A 144 6.26 -8.50 -10.37
C ASP A 144 7.40 -7.89 -11.22
N LEU A 145 8.14 -6.92 -10.69
CA LEU A 145 9.26 -6.28 -11.36
C LEU A 145 10.55 -7.11 -11.33
N LEU A 146 10.75 -7.89 -10.28
CA LEU A 146 12.01 -8.61 -10.03
C LEU A 146 11.95 -10.10 -10.42
N LYS A 147 10.76 -10.71 -10.49
CA LYS A 147 10.61 -12.17 -10.71
C LYS A 147 11.29 -12.70 -11.98
N ASP A 148 11.42 -11.88 -13.01
CA ASP A 148 12.01 -12.24 -14.30
C ASP A 148 13.42 -11.63 -14.50
N LYS A 149 13.99 -10.98 -13.47
CA LYS A 149 15.35 -10.41 -13.53
C LYS A 149 16.38 -11.45 -13.10
N GLU A 150 17.35 -11.71 -13.97
CA GLU A 150 18.45 -12.65 -13.69
C GLU A 150 19.54 -12.04 -12.79
N ASN A 151 19.70 -10.71 -12.81
CA ASN A 151 20.73 -10.01 -12.05
C ASN A 151 20.12 -8.83 -11.27
N VAL A 152 20.16 -8.93 -9.95
CA VAL A 152 19.71 -7.90 -9.00
C VAL A 152 20.84 -7.70 -7.98
N PRO A 153 21.90 -6.94 -8.34
CA PRO A 153 23.16 -6.88 -7.59
C PRO A 153 23.02 -6.60 -6.10
N LEU A 154 22.10 -5.73 -5.68
CA LEU A 154 21.86 -5.44 -4.26
C LEU A 154 21.25 -6.65 -3.53
N LEU A 155 20.34 -7.40 -4.17
CA LEU A 155 19.84 -8.65 -3.55
C LEU A 155 20.92 -9.73 -3.47
N GLU A 156 21.87 -9.76 -4.40
CA GLU A 156 23.03 -10.65 -4.34
C GLU A 156 23.99 -10.24 -3.22
N LYS A 157 24.31 -8.94 -3.13
CA LYS A 157 25.15 -8.36 -2.07
C LYS A 157 24.62 -8.67 -0.68
N TYR A 158 23.30 -8.60 -0.50
CA TYR A 158 22.62 -8.92 0.75
C TYR A 158 22.08 -10.36 0.79
N GLY A 159 22.67 -11.28 0.03
CA GLY A 159 22.21 -12.67 -0.09
C GLY A 159 22.18 -13.44 1.24
N ASP A 160 23.07 -13.09 2.17
CA ASP A 160 23.19 -13.69 3.52
C ASP A 160 22.18 -13.14 4.54
N GLU A 161 21.48 -12.05 4.22
CA GLU A 161 20.40 -11.53 5.08
C GLU A 161 19.19 -12.48 5.07
N PRO A 162 18.41 -12.54 6.17
CA PRO A 162 17.16 -13.31 6.18
C PRO A 162 16.25 -12.91 5.03
N ASN A 163 15.52 -13.87 4.46
CA ASN A 163 14.56 -13.61 3.37
C ASN A 163 13.57 -12.51 3.72
N SER A 164 13.17 -12.41 4.99
CA SER A 164 12.31 -11.34 5.47
C SER A 164 12.95 -9.96 5.32
N VAL A 165 14.25 -9.77 5.61
CA VAL A 165 14.96 -8.49 5.39
C VAL A 165 15.07 -8.22 3.89
N ARG A 166 15.55 -9.20 3.10
CA ARG A 166 15.74 -9.07 1.65
C ARG A 166 14.47 -8.66 0.92
N ASN A 167 13.33 -9.26 1.27
CA ASN A 167 12.03 -8.95 0.69
C ASN A 167 11.53 -7.53 0.98
N HIS A 168 12.18 -6.81 1.89
CA HIS A 168 11.83 -5.44 2.25
C HIS A 168 12.76 -4.38 1.65
N LEU A 169 13.93 -4.72 1.09
CA LEU A 169 14.93 -3.73 0.68
C LEU A 169 14.41 -2.79 -0.43
N HIS A 170 14.15 -3.34 -1.62
CA HIS A 170 13.61 -2.57 -2.76
C HIS A 170 12.26 -1.92 -2.43
N LEU A 171 11.44 -2.62 -1.66
CA LEU A 171 10.15 -2.11 -1.22
C LEU A 171 10.29 -0.87 -0.35
N MET A 172 11.17 -0.88 0.65
CA MET A 172 11.34 0.23 1.57
C MET A 172 11.96 1.45 0.88
N ALA A 173 12.90 1.22 -0.04
CA ALA A 173 13.45 2.29 -0.87
C ALA A 173 12.37 2.99 -1.68
N LEU A 174 11.52 2.22 -2.36
CA LEU A 174 10.40 2.74 -3.13
C LEU A 174 9.33 3.39 -2.24
N PHE A 175 9.03 2.79 -1.08
CA PHE A 175 8.11 3.31 -0.08
C PHE A 175 8.55 4.71 0.39
N LYS A 176 9.81 4.85 0.80
CA LYS A 176 10.42 6.12 1.21
C LYS A 176 10.29 7.16 0.11
N LYS A 177 10.72 6.84 -1.10
CA LYS A 177 10.70 7.79 -2.23
C LYS A 177 9.29 8.25 -2.57
N ALA A 178 8.32 7.33 -2.61
CA ALA A 178 6.93 7.65 -2.92
C ALA A 178 6.31 8.60 -1.87
N TYR A 179 6.57 8.37 -0.58
CA TYR A 179 6.13 9.24 0.52
C TYR A 179 6.78 10.62 0.46
N LEU A 180 8.08 10.69 0.20
CA LEU A 180 8.80 11.96 0.06
C LEU A 180 8.27 12.79 -1.12
N GLN A 181 8.02 12.16 -2.27
CA GLN A 181 7.40 12.83 -3.42
C GLN A 181 5.96 13.29 -3.16
N ALA A 182 5.23 12.61 -2.27
CA ALA A 182 3.89 13.01 -1.86
C ALA A 182 3.89 14.14 -0.81
N GLY A 183 5.07 14.59 -0.33
CA GLY A 183 5.17 15.56 0.75
C GLY A 183 4.78 15.01 2.12
N MET A 184 4.67 13.69 2.28
CA MET A 184 4.18 12.99 3.47
C MET A 184 5.34 12.61 4.43
N LYS A 185 6.26 13.55 4.64
CA LYS A 185 7.49 13.30 5.40
C LYS A 185 7.21 12.93 6.87
N LYS A 186 6.24 13.59 7.51
CA LYS A 186 5.92 13.35 8.93
C LYS A 186 5.32 11.96 9.16
N GLU A 187 4.46 11.52 8.25
CA GLU A 187 3.86 10.19 8.27
C GLU A 187 4.95 9.12 8.09
N LEU A 188 5.88 9.35 7.16
CA LEU A 188 7.04 8.48 6.94
C LEU A 188 7.92 8.37 8.20
N GLU A 189 8.24 9.50 8.84
CA GLU A 189 9.04 9.53 10.09
C GLU A 189 8.34 8.73 11.20
N GLY A 190 7.04 9.00 11.45
CA GLY A 190 6.28 8.31 12.49
C GLY A 190 6.12 6.79 12.25
N MET A 191 6.09 6.35 10.98
CA MET A 191 6.12 4.92 10.66
C MET A 191 7.51 4.31 10.86
N THR A 192 8.56 5.00 10.42
CA THR A 192 9.95 4.52 10.49
C THR A 192 10.39 4.36 11.95
N GLU A 193 10.14 5.36 12.80
CA GLU A 193 10.42 5.29 14.24
C GLU A 193 9.78 4.04 14.88
N ARG A 194 8.53 3.77 14.53
CA ARG A 194 7.79 2.62 15.07
C ARG A 194 8.32 1.29 14.51
N TYR A 195 8.72 1.24 13.23
CA TYR A 195 9.30 0.04 12.64
C TYR A 195 10.65 -0.32 13.25
N VAL A 196 11.52 0.66 13.45
CA VAL A 196 12.82 0.48 14.09
C VAL A 196 12.66 0.04 15.55
N ALA A 197 11.65 0.56 16.26
CA ALA A 197 11.44 0.23 17.67
C ALA A 197 10.88 -1.19 17.92
N LEU A 198 10.23 -1.81 16.94
CA LEU A 198 9.42 -3.03 17.17
C LEU A 198 10.02 -4.31 16.58
N ASP A 199 10.89 -4.23 15.58
CA ASP A 199 11.26 -5.41 14.80
C ASP A 199 12.72 -5.35 14.30
N GLY A 200 13.46 -6.43 14.54
CA GLY A 200 14.80 -6.61 14.00
C GLY A 200 14.81 -6.68 12.47
N ILE A 201 13.72 -7.15 11.84
CA ILE A 201 13.61 -7.26 10.38
C ILE A 201 13.47 -5.88 9.74
N TYR A 202 12.46 -5.10 10.17
CA TYR A 202 12.22 -3.78 9.59
C TYR A 202 13.35 -2.81 9.95
N GLY A 203 13.86 -2.87 11.19
CA GLY A 203 14.99 -2.05 11.61
C GLY A 203 16.22 -2.32 10.74
N ARG A 204 16.54 -3.60 10.47
CA ARG A 204 17.66 -3.98 9.61
C ARG A 204 17.47 -3.55 8.16
N ALA A 205 16.28 -3.72 7.60
CA ALA A 205 15.98 -3.30 6.23
C ALA A 205 16.10 -1.77 6.07
N TRP A 206 15.60 -0.99 7.03
CA TRP A 206 15.78 0.47 7.04
C TRP A 206 17.25 0.87 7.20
N GLU A 207 18.00 0.22 8.08
CA GLU A 207 19.44 0.47 8.23
C GLU A 207 20.18 0.29 6.89
N ILE A 208 19.88 -0.79 6.17
CA ILE A 208 20.48 -1.05 4.86
C ILE A 208 20.12 0.07 3.87
N VAL A 209 18.83 0.38 3.74
CA VAL A 209 18.32 1.35 2.74
C VAL A 209 18.72 2.80 3.05
N ASP A 210 18.87 3.16 4.32
CA ASP A 210 19.10 4.56 4.74
C ASP A 210 20.55 4.87 5.12
N HIS A 211 21.34 3.88 5.51
CA HIS A 211 22.67 4.11 6.10
C HIS A 211 23.79 3.32 5.43
N LEU A 212 23.52 2.16 4.83
CA LEU A 212 24.54 1.34 4.17
C LEU A 212 24.56 1.52 2.64
N GLU A 213 23.41 1.79 2.05
CA GLU A 213 23.24 2.13 0.63
C GLU A 213 22.53 3.47 0.46
N ASP A 214 22.45 3.95 -0.78
CA ASP A 214 21.46 4.95 -1.16
C ASP A 214 20.17 4.25 -1.62
N HIS A 215 19.02 4.65 -1.08
CA HIS A 215 17.71 4.19 -1.55
C HIS A 215 17.49 4.36 -3.06
N GLU A 216 18.17 5.29 -3.72
CA GLU A 216 18.11 5.44 -5.18
C GLU A 216 18.72 4.25 -5.92
N ASP A 217 19.74 3.59 -5.37
CA ASP A 217 20.38 2.42 -6.00
C ASP A 217 19.40 1.25 -6.10
N PHE A 218 18.63 1.02 -5.03
CA PHE A 218 17.53 0.04 -5.04
C PHE A 218 16.44 0.39 -6.04
N ILE A 219 16.12 1.67 -6.21
CA ILE A 219 15.09 2.13 -7.17
C ILE A 219 15.57 1.92 -8.61
N GLU A 220 16.85 2.15 -8.89
CA GLU A 220 17.41 1.95 -10.23
C GLU A 220 17.30 0.49 -10.68
N GLU A 221 17.47 -0.47 -9.75
CA GLU A 221 17.25 -1.88 -10.03
C GLU A 221 15.78 -2.25 -10.32
N LEU A 222 14.81 -1.36 -10.10
CA LEU A 222 13.39 -1.60 -10.41
C LEU A 222 12.98 -1.10 -11.81
N LYS A 223 13.71 -0.11 -12.35
CA LYS A 223 13.50 0.41 -13.71
C LYS A 223 13.82 -0.63 -14.78
#